data_AF-K9WLH5-F1
#
_entry.id   AF-K9WLH5-F1
#
_cell.length_a   1.000
_cell.length_b   1.000
_cell.length_c   1.000
_cell.angle_alpha   90.00
_cell.angle_beta   90.00
_cell.angle_gamma   90.00
#
_symmetry.space_group_name_H-M   'P 1'
#
loop_
_entity.id
_entity.type
_entity.pdbx_description
1 polymer ?
#
loop_
_entity_poly.entity_id
_entity_poly.type
_entity_poly.pdbx_seq_one_letter_code
_entity_poly.pdbx_strand_id
1 'polypeptide(L)'
;MNLYEFSNKKLEYSIDAIAADQELAKHIQDVLIWLKLLNPPSDGKFGPISAAALKEFQKIMKCEEDQFVGPKTAKALVSTKPDDLPKPALKLDNDLPSRIIKYMQQKGYQFSLGAGEYNIVYVEGMDADGTPNSDQPNYFNDRRFVIEIVNGKPKIVGNWEATTEPGFHYTYNPINKGKGAARIAFGQYKSWKVGIHYGGGSDPHEALAQVAPITVHRDFNKDLKRTGDKTETGLFDVNQHWGFDLPRNNISFASAGCLVGRTRDGHREFMKLIKQDKRYQMNKEYLFLTTIIPGNELDK
;
A
#
# COMPACT_ATOMS: atom_id res chain seq x y z
N MET A 1 -11.32 14.85 22.74
CA MET A 1 -12.20 15.93 22.21
C MET A 1 -11.98 16.05 20.71
N ASN A 2 -13.00 16.47 19.94
CA ASN A 2 -12.79 16.65 18.50
C ASN A 2 -12.01 17.93 18.16
N LEU A 3 -11.42 17.97 16.97
CA LEU A 3 -10.63 19.11 16.47
C LEU A 3 -11.41 20.45 16.44
N TYR A 4 -12.72 20.43 16.17
CA TYR A 4 -13.54 21.65 16.15
C TYR A 4 -13.68 22.26 17.56
N GLU A 5 -13.96 21.43 18.56
CA GLU A 5 -13.99 21.84 19.97
C GLU A 5 -12.63 22.35 20.43
N PHE A 6 -11.56 21.65 20.07
CA PHE A 6 -10.19 22.05 20.36
C PHE A 6 -9.90 23.45 19.78
N SER A 7 -10.23 23.66 18.51
CA SER A 7 -10.07 24.95 17.82
C SER A 7 -10.91 26.06 18.46
N ASN A 8 -12.17 25.79 18.83
CA ASN A 8 -13.07 26.78 19.43
C ASN A 8 -12.63 27.20 20.84
N LYS A 9 -12.10 26.26 21.62
CA LYS A 9 -11.55 26.52 22.97
C LYS A 9 -10.20 27.23 22.93
N LYS A 10 -9.57 27.37 21.75
CA LYS A 10 -8.25 28.01 21.56
C LYS A 10 -7.17 27.37 22.46
N LEU A 11 -7.20 26.05 22.55
CA LEU A 11 -6.23 25.28 23.33
C LEU A 11 -4.89 25.17 22.59
N GLU A 12 -3.86 24.79 23.35
CA GLU A 12 -2.53 24.48 22.85
C GLU A 12 -2.07 23.15 23.43
N TYR A 13 -1.87 22.14 22.57
CA TYR A 13 -1.40 20.81 22.98
C TYR A 13 -0.04 20.52 22.34
N SER A 14 0.90 20.00 23.14
CA SER A 14 2.10 19.35 22.61
C SER A 14 1.74 18.10 21.82
N ILE A 15 2.69 17.57 21.05
CA ILE A 15 2.50 16.31 20.32
C ILE A 15 2.13 15.16 21.28
N ASP A 16 2.76 15.09 22.45
CA ASP A 16 2.46 14.06 23.46
C ASP A 16 1.05 14.21 24.04
N ALA A 17 0.58 15.45 24.23
CA ALA A 17 -0.78 15.72 24.68
C ALA A 17 -1.82 15.33 23.62
N ILE A 18 -1.52 15.54 22.33
CA ILE A 18 -2.35 15.03 21.22
C ILE A 18 -2.35 13.50 21.22
N ALA A 19 -1.19 12.87 21.38
CA ALA A 19 -1.09 11.40 21.43
C ALA A 19 -1.86 10.78 22.61
N ALA A 20 -2.02 11.52 23.71
CA ALA A 20 -2.82 11.11 24.86
C ALA A 20 -4.34 11.31 24.66
N ASP A 21 -4.77 12.20 23.76
CA ASP A 21 -6.17 12.39 23.37
C ASP A 21 -6.47 11.62 22.08
N GLN A 22 -6.83 10.34 22.21
CA GLN A 22 -7.05 9.44 21.08
C GLN A 22 -8.09 9.96 20.07
N GLU A 23 -9.12 10.67 20.54
CA GLU A 23 -10.15 11.24 19.68
C GLU A 23 -9.60 12.42 18.85
N LEU A 24 -8.88 13.34 19.50
CA LEU A 24 -8.22 14.46 18.83
C LEU A 24 -7.18 13.97 17.84
N ALA A 25 -6.33 13.02 18.26
CA ALA A 25 -5.33 12.39 17.42
C ALA A 25 -5.96 11.79 16.16
N LYS A 26 -7.06 11.04 16.32
CA LYS A 26 -7.75 10.42 15.19
C LYS A 26 -8.34 11.46 14.25
N HIS A 27 -8.97 12.51 14.75
CA HIS A 27 -9.53 13.58 13.90
C HIS A 27 -8.45 14.35 13.15
N ILE A 28 -7.30 14.63 13.79
CA ILE A 28 -6.15 15.26 13.09
C ILE A 28 -5.63 14.30 12.00
N GLN A 29 -5.48 13.01 12.29
CA GLN A 29 -5.10 12.01 11.28
C GLN A 29 -6.10 11.98 10.12
N ASP A 30 -7.41 11.98 10.38
CA ASP A 30 -8.46 11.99 9.35
C ASP A 30 -8.34 13.20 8.42
N VAL A 31 -8.09 14.39 8.99
CA VAL A 31 -7.84 15.60 8.20
C VAL A 31 -6.57 15.46 7.36
N LEU A 32 -5.44 15.01 7.94
CA LEU A 32 -4.19 14.82 7.20
C LEU A 32 -4.32 13.76 6.08
N ILE A 33 -5.12 12.72 6.30
CA ILE A 33 -5.45 11.70 5.29
C ILE A 33 -6.28 12.31 4.16
N TRP A 34 -7.30 13.11 4.49
CA TRP A 34 -8.12 13.79 3.49
C TRP A 34 -7.30 14.77 2.65
N LEU A 35 -6.35 15.45 3.28
CA LEU A 35 -5.36 16.34 2.67
C LEU A 35 -4.23 15.61 1.91
N LYS A 36 -4.21 14.27 1.91
CA LYS A 36 -3.20 13.42 1.25
C LYS A 36 -1.77 13.58 1.79
N LEU A 37 -1.62 14.03 3.03
CA LEU A 37 -0.34 14.14 3.75
C LEU A 37 -0.07 12.93 4.65
N LEU A 38 -1.06 12.04 4.84
CA LEU A 38 -0.94 10.83 5.66
C LEU A 38 -1.69 9.66 5.01
N ASN A 39 -1.10 8.47 5.05
CA ASN A 39 -1.73 7.26 4.50
C ASN A 39 -2.82 6.72 5.46
N PRO A 40 -4.04 6.37 4.98
CA PRO A 40 -5.14 5.82 5.78
C PRO A 40 -4.86 4.40 6.27
N PRO A 41 -5.57 3.89 7.29
CA PRO A 41 -6.61 4.56 8.06
C PRO A 41 -6.05 5.42 9.20
N SER A 42 -6.89 6.25 9.80
CA SER A 42 -6.62 6.82 11.12
C SER A 42 -6.82 5.74 12.20
N ASP A 43 -5.95 5.74 13.20
CA ASP A 43 -5.94 4.76 14.29
C ASP A 43 -5.90 5.41 15.70
N GLY A 44 -5.82 6.74 15.75
CA GLY A 44 -5.67 7.52 16.98
C GLY A 44 -4.29 7.40 17.63
N LYS A 45 -3.35 6.65 17.03
CA LYS A 45 -1.97 6.51 17.54
C LYS A 45 -1.10 7.58 16.91
N PHE A 46 -0.95 8.70 17.62
CA PHE A 46 -0.21 9.86 17.11
C PHE A 46 1.32 9.71 17.26
N GLY A 47 1.90 8.82 16.45
CA GLY A 47 3.34 8.54 16.45
C GLY A 47 4.18 9.46 15.55
N PRO A 48 5.47 9.12 15.35
CA PRO A 48 6.40 9.93 14.56
C PRO A 48 5.94 10.23 13.13
N ILE A 49 5.21 9.29 12.49
CA ILE A 49 4.69 9.49 11.14
C ILE A 49 3.57 10.54 11.13
N SER A 50 2.61 10.47 12.05
CA SER A 50 1.56 11.50 12.18
C SER A 50 2.16 12.86 12.53
N ALA A 51 3.15 12.89 13.42
CA ALA A 51 3.85 14.12 13.79
C ALA A 51 4.60 14.74 12.60
N ALA A 52 5.26 13.93 11.76
CA ALA A 52 5.93 14.44 10.56
C ALA A 52 4.94 14.99 9.53
N ALA A 53 3.82 14.30 9.30
CA ALA A 53 2.75 14.77 8.41
C ALA A 53 2.12 16.09 8.91
N LEU A 54 1.88 16.20 10.22
CA LEU A 54 1.42 17.44 10.85
C LEU A 54 2.43 18.56 10.67
N LYS A 55 3.72 18.29 10.89
CA LYS A 55 4.79 19.27 10.70
C LYS A 55 4.88 19.75 9.24
N GLU A 56 4.74 18.84 8.29
CA GLU A 56 4.66 19.19 6.87
C GLU A 56 3.47 20.11 6.59
N PHE A 57 2.29 19.77 7.08
CA PHE A 57 1.10 20.62 7.00
C PHE A 57 1.36 22.02 7.58
N GLN A 58 1.91 22.11 8.78
CA GLN A 58 2.24 23.38 9.44
C GLN A 58 3.23 24.22 8.63
N LYS A 59 4.20 23.58 7.99
CA LYS A 59 5.16 24.25 7.12
C LYS A 59 4.52 24.80 5.85
N ILE A 60 3.66 24.01 5.21
CA ILE A 60 2.90 24.42 4.01
C ILE A 60 1.98 25.59 4.33
N MET A 61 1.24 25.51 5.44
CA MET A 61 0.28 26.52 5.87
C MET A 61 0.91 27.68 6.62
N LYS A 62 2.23 27.68 6.81
CA LYS A 62 3.01 28.70 7.53
C LYS A 62 2.43 28.96 8.93
N CYS A 63 2.10 27.89 9.65
CA CYS A 63 1.55 27.96 10.99
C CYS A 63 2.57 28.45 12.02
N GLU A 64 3.87 28.14 11.86
CA GLU A 64 4.94 28.51 12.81
C GLU A 64 4.73 27.93 14.22
N GLU A 65 4.08 26.76 14.31
CA GLU A 65 3.78 26.04 15.57
C GLU A 65 4.45 24.64 15.54
N ASP A 66 5.71 24.54 15.13
CA ASP A 66 6.38 23.28 14.73
C ASP A 66 6.45 22.16 15.79
N GLN A 67 6.13 22.44 17.06
CA GLN A 67 6.25 21.51 18.19
C GLN A 67 4.92 21.27 18.93
N PHE A 68 3.84 21.95 18.54
CA PHE A 68 2.55 21.90 19.20
C PHE A 68 1.42 22.19 18.21
N VAL A 69 0.17 21.92 18.58
CA VAL A 69 -1.00 22.41 17.84
C VAL A 69 -1.64 23.48 18.68
N GLY A 70 -1.53 24.73 18.22
CA GLY A 70 -2.19 25.89 18.82
C GLY A 70 -3.36 26.37 17.97
N PRO A 71 -3.93 27.54 18.29
CA PRO A 71 -5.09 28.08 17.59
C PRO A 71 -4.86 28.29 16.09
N LYS A 72 -3.62 28.58 15.64
CA LYS A 72 -3.33 28.83 14.22
C LYS A 72 -3.36 27.53 13.43
N THR A 73 -2.68 26.48 13.91
CA THR A 73 -2.73 25.15 13.29
C THR A 73 -4.12 24.54 13.36
N ALA A 74 -4.80 24.63 14.51
CA ALA A 74 -6.14 24.07 14.66
C ALA A 74 -7.13 24.70 13.67
N LYS A 75 -7.13 26.04 13.55
CA LYS A 75 -7.96 26.74 12.57
C LYS A 75 -7.63 26.33 11.14
N ALA A 76 -6.34 26.23 10.80
CA ALA A 76 -5.90 25.80 9.48
C ALA A 76 -6.36 24.37 9.17
N LEU A 77 -6.19 23.42 10.09
CA LEU A 77 -6.65 22.02 9.91
C LEU A 77 -8.16 21.95 9.68
N VAL A 78 -8.95 22.79 10.35
CA VAL A 78 -10.40 22.85 10.18
C VAL A 78 -10.81 23.43 8.81
N SER A 79 -10.12 24.47 8.31
CA SER A 79 -10.56 25.22 7.14
C SER A 79 -9.94 24.80 5.80
N THR A 80 -8.77 24.16 5.83
CA THR A 80 -7.99 23.85 4.61
C THR A 80 -8.62 22.71 3.83
N LYS A 81 -8.80 22.89 2.52
CA LYS A 81 -9.24 21.84 1.60
C LYS A 81 -8.06 21.31 0.79
N PRO A 82 -8.15 20.11 0.20
CA PRO A 82 -7.08 19.57 -0.65
C PRO A 82 -6.66 20.49 -1.80
N ASP A 83 -7.59 21.26 -2.37
CA ASP A 83 -7.29 22.21 -3.45
C ASP A 83 -6.54 23.47 -2.99
N ASP A 84 -6.54 23.77 -1.68
CA ASP A 84 -5.80 24.90 -1.11
C ASP A 84 -4.32 24.56 -0.89
N LEU A 85 -3.99 23.27 -0.84
CA LEU A 85 -2.60 22.83 -0.72
C LEU A 85 -1.88 23.01 -2.05
N PRO A 86 -0.59 23.40 -2.03
CA PRO A 86 0.22 23.45 -3.23
C PRO A 86 0.26 22.04 -3.82
N LYS A 87 -0.41 21.86 -4.96
CA LYS A 87 -0.37 20.59 -5.68
C LYS A 87 1.08 20.38 -6.13
N PRO A 88 1.78 19.32 -5.66
CA PRO A 88 3.07 19.00 -6.23
C PRO A 88 2.82 18.74 -7.72
N ALA A 89 3.45 19.54 -8.58
CA ALA A 89 3.29 19.40 -10.01
C ALA A 89 3.87 18.05 -10.43
N LEU A 90 3.00 17.04 -10.52
CA LEU A 90 3.40 15.73 -11.02
C LEU A 90 3.79 15.90 -12.48
N LYS A 91 5.00 15.46 -12.80
CA LYS A 91 5.58 15.48 -14.14
C LYS A 91 5.35 14.09 -14.72
N LEU A 92 4.12 13.87 -15.19
CA LEU A 92 3.66 12.58 -15.70
C LEU A 92 3.79 12.55 -17.22
N ASP A 93 4.72 11.74 -17.70
CA ASP A 93 4.99 11.51 -19.11
C ASP A 93 4.16 10.29 -19.60
N ASN A 94 4.54 9.70 -20.74
CA ASN A 94 3.94 8.46 -21.27
C ASN A 94 4.75 7.20 -20.88
N ASP A 95 5.73 7.34 -19.98
CA ASP A 95 6.48 6.20 -19.48
C ASP A 95 5.65 5.34 -18.51
N LEU A 96 6.08 4.10 -18.28
CA LEU A 96 5.39 3.15 -17.42
C LEU A 96 5.13 3.68 -15.99
N PRO A 97 6.09 4.25 -15.24
CA PRO A 97 5.80 4.81 -13.93
C PRO A 97 4.71 5.88 -13.99
N SER A 98 4.74 6.77 -14.99
CA SER A 98 3.70 7.79 -15.14
C SER A 98 2.33 7.20 -15.45
N ARG A 99 2.25 6.17 -16.30
CA ARG A 99 0.99 5.45 -16.60
C ARG A 99 0.39 4.82 -15.35
N ILE A 100 1.21 4.19 -14.51
CA ILE A 100 0.78 3.60 -13.23
C ILE A 100 0.25 4.70 -12.28
N ILE A 101 0.97 5.81 -12.13
CA ILE A 101 0.53 6.91 -11.25
C ILE A 101 -0.75 7.58 -11.78
N LYS A 102 -0.89 7.77 -13.11
CA LYS A 102 -2.14 8.28 -13.72
C LYS A 102 -3.33 7.38 -13.38
N TYR A 103 -3.18 6.07 -13.53
CA TYR A 103 -4.23 5.11 -13.16
C TYR A 103 -4.58 5.16 -11.67
N MET A 104 -3.56 5.21 -10.80
CA MET A 104 -3.78 5.36 -9.36
C MET A 104 -4.55 6.65 -9.03
N GLN A 105 -4.24 7.77 -9.69
CA GLN A 105 -5.00 9.02 -9.55
C GLN A 105 -6.46 8.87 -10.01
N GLN A 106 -6.68 8.28 -11.19
CA GLN A 106 -8.03 8.07 -11.74
C GLN A 106 -8.90 7.19 -10.81
N LYS A 107 -8.31 6.17 -10.17
CA LYS A 107 -9.02 5.32 -9.19
C LYS A 107 -9.10 5.93 -7.79
N GLY A 108 -8.51 7.10 -7.56
CA GLY A 108 -8.49 7.76 -6.25
C GLY A 108 -7.58 7.09 -5.21
N TYR A 109 -6.67 6.22 -5.64
CA TYR A 109 -5.69 5.58 -4.77
C TYR A 109 -4.67 6.59 -4.25
N GLN A 110 -4.18 6.35 -3.04
CA GLN A 110 -3.15 7.19 -2.44
C GLN A 110 -1.76 6.74 -2.86
N PHE A 111 -0.84 7.69 -3.00
CA PHE A 111 0.57 7.42 -3.20
C PHE A 111 1.38 8.50 -2.50
N SER A 112 2.59 8.12 -2.12
CA SER A 112 3.48 8.94 -1.33
C SER A 112 4.49 9.64 -2.23
N LEU A 113 4.89 10.82 -1.79
CA LEU A 113 5.73 11.75 -2.52
C LEU A 113 6.97 12.04 -1.70
N GLY A 114 8.12 12.11 -2.36
CA GLY A 114 9.38 12.45 -1.72
C GLY A 114 10.40 11.31 -1.78
N ALA A 115 11.65 11.71 -1.62
CA ALA A 115 12.77 10.79 -1.63
C ALA A 115 12.70 9.84 -0.42
N GLY A 116 12.85 8.54 -0.65
CA GLY A 116 12.77 7.49 0.35
C GLY A 116 11.35 7.13 0.81
N GLU A 117 10.31 7.59 0.12
CA GLU A 117 8.93 7.15 0.34
C GLU A 117 8.46 6.32 -0.84
N TYR A 118 8.32 5.01 -0.61
CA TYR A 118 8.08 4.04 -1.66
C TYR A 118 6.61 3.68 -1.82
N ASN A 119 6.21 3.43 -3.06
CA ASN A 119 4.88 2.95 -3.44
C ASN A 119 5.01 1.54 -4.00
N ILE A 120 4.39 0.55 -3.34
CA ILE A 120 4.41 -0.84 -3.80
C ILE A 120 3.18 -1.05 -4.69
N VAL A 121 3.41 -1.48 -5.93
CA VAL A 121 2.34 -1.71 -6.91
C VAL A 121 2.53 -3.06 -7.57
N TYR A 122 1.51 -3.91 -7.53
CA TYR A 122 1.42 -5.11 -8.33
C TYR A 122 0.54 -4.84 -9.55
N VAL A 123 1.02 -5.24 -10.73
CA VAL A 123 0.29 -5.11 -11.99
C VAL A 123 0.12 -6.50 -12.59
N GLU A 124 -1.14 -6.95 -12.66
CA GLU A 124 -1.50 -8.26 -13.20
C GLU A 124 -1.43 -8.27 -14.74
N GLY A 125 -0.89 -9.34 -15.33
CA GLY A 125 -0.85 -9.53 -16.78
C GLY A 125 0.06 -8.55 -17.53
N MET A 126 1.27 -8.28 -17.02
CA MET A 126 2.19 -7.29 -17.59
C MET A 126 3.65 -7.80 -17.66
N ASP A 127 4.33 -7.48 -18.76
CA ASP A 127 5.76 -7.74 -18.93
C ASP A 127 6.62 -6.59 -18.38
N ALA A 128 7.93 -6.83 -18.27
CA ALA A 128 8.84 -5.92 -17.57
C ALA A 128 8.94 -4.51 -18.21
N ASP A 129 8.63 -4.40 -19.51
CA ASP A 129 8.63 -3.16 -20.29
C ASP A 129 7.30 -2.38 -20.21
N GLY A 130 6.29 -2.92 -19.52
CA GLY A 130 5.00 -2.28 -19.38
C GLY A 130 3.98 -2.62 -20.47
N THR A 131 4.28 -3.63 -21.29
CA THR A 131 3.34 -4.19 -22.26
C THR A 131 2.44 -5.25 -21.60
N PRO A 132 1.15 -5.36 -21.98
CA PRO A 132 0.29 -6.42 -21.47
C PRO A 132 0.68 -7.77 -22.07
N ASN A 133 0.58 -8.84 -21.27
CA ASN A 133 0.73 -10.22 -21.74
C ASN A 133 -0.61 -10.97 -21.71
N SER A 134 -0.61 -12.27 -22.03
CA SER A 134 -1.84 -13.08 -22.17
C SER A 134 -2.56 -13.40 -20.86
N ASP A 135 -2.03 -12.92 -19.73
CA ASP A 135 -2.51 -13.19 -18.38
C ASP A 135 -2.79 -14.68 -18.08
N GLN A 136 -1.82 -15.55 -18.40
CA GLN A 136 -2.02 -16.99 -18.33
C GLN A 136 -2.08 -17.48 -16.87
N PRO A 137 -3.12 -18.23 -16.46
CA PRO A 137 -3.18 -18.78 -15.11
C PRO A 137 -1.99 -19.68 -14.78
N ASN A 138 -1.58 -19.67 -13.50
CA ASN A 138 -0.44 -20.44 -12.98
C ASN A 138 0.94 -19.99 -13.50
N TYR A 139 1.09 -18.73 -13.92
CA TYR A 139 2.36 -18.13 -14.33
C TYR A 139 2.79 -16.98 -13.40
N PHE A 140 4.09 -16.74 -13.33
CA PHE A 140 4.66 -15.51 -12.77
C PHE A 140 4.74 -14.45 -13.88
N ASN A 141 3.59 -14.02 -14.34
CA ASN A 141 3.38 -13.11 -15.47
C ASN A 141 2.88 -11.72 -15.04
N ASP A 142 2.93 -11.44 -13.75
CA ASP A 142 2.64 -10.13 -13.18
C ASP A 142 3.94 -9.41 -12.84
N ARG A 143 3.83 -8.12 -12.53
CA ARG A 143 4.97 -7.32 -12.05
C ARG A 143 4.74 -6.83 -10.64
N ARG A 144 5.76 -6.98 -9.79
CA ARG A 144 5.90 -6.22 -8.53
C ARG A 144 6.81 -5.04 -8.78
N PHE A 145 6.25 -3.84 -8.69
CA PHE A 145 6.98 -2.58 -8.78
C PHE A 145 7.14 -1.94 -7.42
N VAL A 146 8.26 -1.23 -7.27
CA VAL A 146 8.44 -0.19 -6.25
C VAL A 146 8.71 1.12 -6.97
N ILE A 147 7.86 2.11 -6.72
CA ILE A 147 7.91 3.43 -7.37
C ILE A 147 8.23 4.49 -6.32
N GLU A 148 9.24 5.31 -6.62
CA GLU A 148 9.60 6.50 -5.86
C GLU A 148 9.21 7.75 -6.67
N ILE A 149 8.67 8.78 -6.03
CA ILE A 149 8.27 10.02 -6.71
C ILE A 149 9.06 11.19 -6.13
N VAL A 150 10.07 11.65 -6.87
CA VAL A 150 10.97 12.73 -6.42
C VAL A 150 10.76 13.95 -7.29
N ASN A 151 10.55 15.12 -6.66
CA ASN A 151 10.30 16.40 -7.36
C ASN A 151 9.18 16.29 -8.42
N GLY A 152 8.13 15.53 -8.09
CA GLY A 152 6.97 15.28 -8.94
C GLY A 152 7.18 14.25 -10.05
N LYS A 153 8.39 13.70 -10.23
CA LYS A 153 8.68 12.71 -11.28
C LYS A 153 8.68 11.29 -10.70
N PRO A 154 7.80 10.38 -11.18
CA PRO A 154 7.80 9.00 -10.73
C PRO A 154 8.94 8.20 -11.40
N LYS A 155 9.55 7.29 -10.64
CA LYS A 155 10.61 6.40 -11.11
C LYS A 155 10.40 4.99 -10.53
N ILE A 156 10.43 3.98 -11.39
CA ILE A 156 10.53 2.58 -10.95
C ILE A 156 11.94 2.36 -10.38
N VAL A 157 12.02 2.05 -9.09
CA VAL A 157 13.26 1.72 -8.38
C VAL A 157 13.36 0.24 -8.01
N GLY A 158 12.31 -0.54 -8.28
CA GLY A 158 12.30 -1.99 -8.19
C GLY A 158 11.28 -2.60 -9.15
N ASN A 159 11.63 -3.70 -9.81
CA ASN A 159 10.80 -4.34 -10.83
C ASN A 159 11.09 -5.85 -10.89
N TRP A 160 10.20 -6.68 -10.34
CA TRP A 160 10.39 -8.13 -10.28
C TRP A 160 9.23 -8.90 -10.91
N GLU A 161 9.52 -10.08 -11.47
CA GLU A 161 8.49 -11.04 -11.85
C GLU A 161 7.70 -11.45 -10.60
N ALA A 162 6.39 -11.48 -10.73
CA ALA A 162 5.49 -11.75 -9.64
C ALA A 162 4.22 -12.47 -10.10
N THR A 163 3.36 -12.77 -9.13
CA THR A 163 1.96 -13.14 -9.35
C THR A 163 1.11 -12.57 -8.21
N THR A 164 -0.12 -12.19 -8.55
CA THR A 164 -1.19 -11.83 -7.61
C THR A 164 -2.25 -12.94 -7.50
N GLU A 165 -2.03 -14.03 -8.24
CA GLU A 165 -2.95 -15.15 -8.41
C GLU A 165 -2.49 -16.40 -7.66
N PRO A 166 -3.42 -17.29 -7.29
CA PRO A 166 -3.09 -18.61 -6.78
C PRO A 166 -2.51 -19.50 -7.89
N GLY A 167 -1.61 -20.40 -7.50
CA GLY A 167 -1.17 -21.48 -8.37
C GLY A 167 -2.19 -22.62 -8.45
N PHE A 168 -2.08 -23.47 -9.48
CA PHE A 168 -3.05 -24.56 -9.72
C PHE A 168 -3.21 -25.48 -8.52
N HIS A 169 -2.16 -25.72 -7.73
CA HIS A 169 -2.28 -26.54 -6.53
C HIS A 169 -3.40 -26.02 -5.62
N TYR A 170 -3.40 -24.72 -5.32
CA TYR A 170 -4.37 -24.10 -4.42
C TYR A 170 -5.67 -23.69 -5.11
N THR A 171 -5.69 -23.56 -6.44
CA THR A 171 -6.96 -23.44 -7.16
C THR A 171 -7.79 -24.71 -7.03
N TYR A 172 -7.17 -25.87 -7.25
CA TYR A 172 -7.89 -27.15 -7.21
C TYR A 172 -7.99 -27.74 -5.80
N ASN A 173 -7.08 -27.37 -4.89
CA ASN A 173 -7.06 -27.77 -3.48
C ASN A 173 -6.97 -26.53 -2.55
N PRO A 174 -8.02 -25.71 -2.47
CA PRO A 174 -7.98 -24.49 -1.68
C PRO A 174 -7.81 -24.80 -0.19
N ILE A 175 -7.06 -23.93 0.51
CA ILE A 175 -6.86 -24.00 1.97
C ILE A 175 -8.21 -24.13 2.68
N ASN A 176 -9.19 -23.32 2.28
CA ASN A 176 -10.56 -23.40 2.75
C ASN A 176 -11.42 -24.18 1.75
N LYS A 177 -11.45 -25.51 1.89
CA LYS A 177 -12.13 -26.44 0.96
C LYS A 177 -13.57 -26.05 0.60
N GLY A 178 -14.33 -25.44 1.52
CA GLY A 178 -15.71 -25.02 1.30
C GLY A 178 -15.91 -23.63 0.69
N LYS A 179 -14.84 -22.86 0.46
CA LYS A 179 -14.93 -21.47 -0.02
C LYS A 179 -14.37 -21.27 -1.43
N GLY A 180 -13.51 -22.15 -1.93
CA GLY A 180 -12.78 -21.91 -3.19
C GLY A 180 -11.47 -21.17 -2.98
N ALA A 181 -10.71 -21.00 -4.06
CA ALA A 181 -9.39 -20.38 -4.01
C ALA A 181 -9.50 -18.89 -3.71
N ALA A 182 -8.53 -18.33 -2.98
CA ALA A 182 -8.47 -16.89 -2.77
C ALA A 182 -7.76 -16.22 -3.95
N ARG A 183 -8.38 -15.19 -4.53
CA ARG A 183 -7.76 -14.26 -5.49
C ARG A 183 -7.90 -12.86 -4.91
N ILE A 184 -6.81 -12.18 -4.61
CA ILE A 184 -6.90 -10.83 -4.01
C ILE A 184 -7.69 -9.91 -4.94
N ALA A 185 -8.61 -9.11 -4.40
CA ALA A 185 -9.36 -8.16 -5.20
C ALA A 185 -8.45 -7.00 -5.63
N PHE A 186 -8.68 -6.46 -6.82
CA PHE A 186 -8.01 -5.22 -7.23
C PHE A 186 -8.39 -4.08 -6.30
N GLY A 187 -7.41 -3.26 -5.94
CA GLY A 187 -7.59 -2.26 -4.91
C GLY A 187 -6.29 -1.81 -4.29
N GLN A 188 -6.43 -1.08 -3.19
CA GLN A 188 -5.31 -0.61 -2.40
C GLN A 188 -5.55 -0.93 -0.94
N TYR A 189 -4.56 -1.54 -0.29
CA TYR A 189 -4.68 -2.03 1.08
C TYR A 189 -3.45 -1.61 1.90
N LYS A 190 -3.69 -1.11 3.13
CA LYS A 190 -2.63 -0.83 4.09
C LYS A 190 -2.56 -1.97 5.11
N SER A 191 -2.10 -3.12 4.64
CA SER A 191 -2.37 -4.39 5.31
C SER A 191 -1.15 -5.23 5.63
N TRP A 192 0.05 -4.76 5.31
CA TRP A 192 1.27 -5.55 5.53
C TRP A 192 2.34 -4.81 6.30
N LYS A 193 3.11 -5.53 7.12
CA LYS A 193 4.33 -5.01 7.78
C LYS A 193 5.49 -5.97 7.58
N VAL A 194 6.71 -5.53 7.84
CA VAL A 194 7.87 -6.44 7.85
C VAL A 194 7.63 -7.54 8.89
N GLY A 195 7.75 -8.79 8.46
CA GLY A 195 7.51 -9.97 9.29
C GLY A 195 8.09 -11.22 8.63
N ILE A 196 7.59 -12.38 9.05
CA ILE A 196 8.04 -13.68 8.53
C ILE A 196 6.87 -14.37 7.82
N HIS A 197 7.10 -14.85 6.61
CA HIS A 197 6.26 -15.85 5.98
C HIS A 197 6.74 -17.22 6.43
N TYR A 198 5.92 -17.94 7.20
CA TYR A 198 6.26 -19.28 7.69
C TYR A 198 5.90 -20.40 6.68
N GLY A 199 4.92 -20.16 5.81
CA GLY A 199 4.42 -21.15 4.85
C GLY A 199 4.03 -22.47 5.51
N GLY A 200 4.27 -23.59 4.83
CA GLY A 200 4.15 -24.94 5.39
C GLY A 200 5.26 -25.33 6.40
N GLY A 201 6.09 -24.38 6.85
CA GLY A 201 7.09 -24.55 7.89
C GLY A 201 8.50 -24.94 7.44
N SER A 202 8.73 -25.26 6.16
CA SER A 202 10.04 -25.77 5.68
C SER A 202 11.02 -24.70 5.17
N ASP A 203 10.58 -23.47 4.93
CA ASP A 203 11.42 -22.37 4.43
C ASP A 203 10.90 -21.02 4.97
N PRO A 204 10.94 -20.77 6.29
CA PRO A 204 10.50 -19.50 6.86
C PRO A 204 11.42 -18.35 6.43
N HIS A 205 10.85 -17.23 6.00
CA HIS A 205 11.63 -16.11 5.46
C HIS A 205 11.02 -14.74 5.70
N GLU A 206 11.88 -13.71 5.68
CA GLU A 206 11.46 -12.31 5.77
C GLU A 206 10.53 -11.96 4.60
N ALA A 207 9.39 -11.34 4.92
CA ALA A 207 8.32 -11.00 4.00
C ALA A 207 7.58 -9.74 4.48
N LEU A 208 6.67 -9.23 3.64
CA LEU A 208 5.62 -8.34 4.12
C LEU A 208 4.43 -9.19 4.57
N ALA A 209 4.27 -9.35 5.88
CA ALA A 209 3.27 -10.21 6.49
C ALA A 209 1.92 -9.49 6.65
N GLN A 210 0.81 -10.16 6.33
CA GLN A 210 -0.53 -9.60 6.48
C GLN A 210 -0.86 -9.38 7.96
N VAL A 211 -1.32 -8.17 8.30
CA VAL A 211 -1.73 -7.80 9.66
C VAL A 211 -3.02 -6.97 9.71
N ALA A 212 -3.55 -6.57 8.55
CA ALA A 212 -4.87 -5.95 8.46
C ALA A 212 -5.72 -6.61 7.36
N PRO A 213 -7.05 -6.47 7.41
CA PRO A 213 -7.94 -7.09 6.45
C PRO A 213 -7.64 -6.68 5.00
N ILE A 214 -7.85 -7.62 4.08
CA ILE A 214 -7.92 -7.38 2.63
C ILE A 214 -9.21 -8.00 2.11
N THR A 215 -9.58 -7.67 0.88
CA THR A 215 -10.70 -8.33 0.18
C THR A 215 -10.16 -9.34 -0.82
N VAL A 216 -10.77 -10.52 -0.85
CA VAL A 216 -10.47 -11.57 -1.83
C VAL A 216 -11.75 -12.02 -2.53
N HIS A 217 -11.64 -12.41 -3.79
CA HIS A 217 -12.61 -13.23 -4.50
C HIS A 217 -12.40 -14.71 -4.14
N ARG A 218 -13.49 -15.45 -4.10
CA ARG A 218 -13.55 -16.86 -3.73
C ARG A 218 -13.96 -17.70 -4.95
N ASP A 219 -12.95 -18.19 -5.66
CA ASP A 219 -13.06 -18.99 -6.89
C ASP A 219 -13.58 -20.39 -6.54
N PHE A 220 -14.89 -20.47 -6.36
CA PHE A 220 -15.61 -21.68 -5.95
C PHE A 220 -15.84 -22.64 -7.13
N ASN A 221 -16.09 -22.08 -8.32
CA ASN A 221 -16.34 -22.84 -9.54
C ASN A 221 -15.05 -23.28 -10.25
N LYS A 222 -13.86 -22.83 -9.79
CA LYS A 222 -12.54 -23.17 -10.29
C LYS A 222 -12.32 -22.74 -11.75
N ASP A 223 -12.95 -21.63 -12.15
CA ASP A 223 -12.88 -21.09 -13.52
C ASP A 223 -11.67 -20.17 -13.75
N LEU A 224 -10.87 -19.97 -12.71
CA LEU A 224 -9.64 -19.21 -12.70
C LEU A 224 -9.81 -17.68 -12.73
N LYS A 225 -11.01 -17.17 -12.48
CA LYS A 225 -11.33 -15.74 -12.63
C LYS A 225 -11.87 -15.15 -11.33
N ARG A 226 -11.88 -13.82 -11.24
CA ARG A 226 -12.54 -13.05 -10.15
C ARG A 226 -14.01 -12.74 -10.46
N THR A 227 -14.39 -12.75 -11.74
CA THR A 227 -15.70 -12.27 -12.21
C THR A 227 -16.82 -13.19 -11.76
N GLY A 228 -17.80 -12.64 -11.03
CA GLY A 228 -18.95 -13.40 -10.52
C GLY A 228 -18.70 -14.12 -9.20
N ASP A 229 -17.46 -14.12 -8.70
CA ASP A 229 -17.12 -14.69 -7.41
C ASP A 229 -17.66 -13.87 -6.24
N LYS A 230 -17.96 -14.55 -5.14
CA LYS A 230 -18.25 -13.90 -3.87
C LYS A 230 -16.97 -13.30 -3.29
N THR A 231 -17.10 -12.10 -2.74
CA THR A 231 -16.00 -11.44 -2.03
C THR A 231 -16.03 -11.75 -0.54
N GLU A 232 -14.86 -11.85 0.07
CA GLU A 232 -14.69 -11.95 1.52
C GLU A 232 -13.61 -10.97 1.98
N THR A 233 -13.86 -10.26 3.09
CA THR A 233 -12.88 -9.34 3.70
C THR A 233 -12.42 -9.87 5.05
N GLY A 234 -11.11 -9.99 5.24
CA GLY A 234 -10.55 -10.55 6.48
C GLY A 234 -9.04 -10.77 6.44
N LEU A 235 -8.54 -11.48 7.45
CA LEU A 235 -7.16 -11.96 7.53
C LEU A 235 -7.10 -13.37 6.94
N PHE A 236 -6.17 -13.59 6.00
CA PHE A 236 -6.07 -14.83 5.22
C PHE A 236 -4.62 -15.34 5.09
N ASP A 237 -3.68 -14.74 5.82
CA ASP A 237 -2.23 -14.97 5.70
C ASP A 237 -1.69 -14.73 4.27
N VAL A 238 -2.34 -13.81 3.54
CA VAL A 238 -1.95 -13.37 2.20
C VAL A 238 -0.74 -12.45 2.34
N ASN A 239 0.44 -13.04 2.37
CA ASN A 239 1.72 -12.35 2.55
C ASN A 239 2.31 -11.90 1.21
N GLN A 240 3.26 -10.96 1.24
CA GLN A 240 4.13 -10.66 0.09
C GLN A 240 5.49 -11.32 0.28
N HIS A 241 5.74 -12.41 -0.43
CA HIS A 241 6.86 -13.32 -0.17
C HIS A 241 7.50 -13.85 -1.47
N TRP A 242 8.48 -14.76 -1.40
CA TRP A 242 9.11 -15.33 -2.60
C TRP A 242 8.39 -16.56 -3.17
N GLY A 243 8.58 -16.80 -4.47
CA GLY A 243 8.00 -17.92 -5.23
C GLY A 243 8.87 -19.17 -5.29
N PHE A 244 9.82 -19.30 -4.36
CA PHE A 244 10.69 -20.47 -4.19
C PHE A 244 11.53 -20.83 -5.42
N ASP A 245 11.82 -19.86 -6.29
CA ASP A 245 12.55 -20.04 -7.56
C ASP A 245 11.88 -21.04 -8.51
N LEU A 246 10.56 -21.23 -8.37
CA LEU A 246 9.78 -22.01 -9.33
C LEU A 246 9.87 -21.42 -10.74
N PRO A 247 9.72 -22.25 -11.78
CA PRO A 247 9.82 -21.76 -13.15
C PRO A 247 8.67 -20.78 -13.43
N ARG A 248 8.93 -19.80 -14.31
CA ARG A 248 7.99 -18.71 -14.64
C ARG A 248 6.60 -19.23 -15.04
N ASN A 249 6.52 -20.41 -15.65
CA ASN A 249 5.30 -21.02 -16.14
C ASN A 249 4.59 -21.96 -15.14
N ASN A 250 5.00 -21.98 -13.87
CA ASN A 250 4.37 -22.83 -12.88
C ASN A 250 4.47 -22.26 -11.45
N ILE A 251 3.45 -21.50 -11.03
CA ILE A 251 3.32 -21.06 -9.62
C ILE A 251 3.21 -22.27 -8.69
N SER A 252 2.54 -23.34 -9.13
CA SER A 252 2.34 -24.57 -8.35
C SER A 252 1.74 -24.28 -6.96
N PHE A 253 2.51 -24.48 -5.89
CA PHE A 253 2.15 -24.26 -4.49
C PHE A 253 2.71 -22.94 -3.92
N ALA A 254 3.31 -22.07 -4.73
CA ALA A 254 3.91 -20.85 -4.18
C ALA A 254 2.88 -19.83 -3.68
N SER A 255 1.65 -19.85 -4.19
CA SER A 255 0.61 -18.87 -3.84
C SER A 255 -0.74 -19.53 -3.63
N ALA A 256 -1.31 -19.39 -2.43
CA ALA A 256 -2.72 -19.68 -2.14
C ALA A 256 -3.63 -18.45 -2.28
N GLY A 257 -3.15 -17.41 -2.99
CA GLY A 257 -3.70 -16.05 -3.01
C GLY A 257 -2.75 -14.99 -2.45
N CYS A 258 -1.49 -15.35 -2.19
CA CYS A 258 -0.42 -14.45 -1.77
C CYS A 258 0.05 -13.54 -2.92
N LEU A 259 0.77 -12.46 -2.57
CA LEU A 259 1.44 -11.58 -3.52
C LEU A 259 2.90 -12.01 -3.69
N VAL A 260 3.19 -12.85 -4.67
CA VAL A 260 4.45 -13.60 -4.69
C VAL A 260 5.42 -13.06 -5.72
N GLY A 261 6.64 -12.68 -5.32
CA GLY A 261 7.74 -12.39 -6.25
C GLY A 261 8.52 -13.67 -6.58
N ARG A 262 8.75 -13.99 -7.86
CA ARG A 262 9.17 -15.34 -8.27
C ARG A 262 10.45 -15.84 -7.61
N THR A 263 11.52 -15.06 -7.64
CA THR A 263 12.84 -15.50 -7.19
C THR A 263 13.12 -15.13 -5.74
N ARG A 264 13.90 -15.97 -5.04
CA ARG A 264 14.38 -15.67 -3.69
C ARG A 264 15.26 -14.43 -3.68
N ASP A 265 16.18 -14.32 -4.63
CA ASP A 265 17.09 -13.18 -4.72
C ASP A 265 16.36 -11.87 -5.00
N GLY A 266 15.41 -11.87 -5.94
CA GLY A 266 14.58 -10.69 -6.21
C GLY A 266 13.69 -10.31 -5.02
N HIS A 267 13.28 -11.26 -4.19
CA HIS A 267 12.57 -10.93 -2.95
C HIS A 267 13.50 -10.35 -1.87
N ARG A 268 14.73 -10.86 -1.73
CA ARG A 268 15.73 -10.26 -0.82
C ARG A 268 16.06 -8.82 -1.22
N GLU A 269 16.18 -8.55 -2.52
CA GLU A 269 16.32 -7.19 -3.05
C GLU A 269 15.12 -6.32 -2.71
N PHE A 270 13.90 -6.83 -2.91
CA PHE A 270 12.67 -6.14 -2.55
C PHE A 270 12.62 -5.79 -1.05
N MET A 271 12.86 -6.76 -0.17
CA MET A 271 12.86 -6.52 1.28
C MET A 271 13.96 -5.54 1.70
N LYS A 272 15.16 -5.65 1.12
CA LYS A 272 16.25 -4.69 1.34
C LYS A 272 15.85 -3.27 0.92
N LEU A 273 15.16 -3.12 -0.21
CA LEU A 273 14.71 -1.82 -0.72
C LEU A 273 13.61 -1.22 0.15
N ILE A 274 12.51 -1.94 0.38
CA ILE A 274 11.35 -1.39 1.11
C ILE A 274 11.68 -1.10 2.58
N LYS A 275 12.66 -1.80 3.17
CA LYS A 275 13.17 -1.46 4.52
C LYS A 275 13.96 -0.15 4.55
N GLN A 276 14.32 0.45 3.42
CA GLN A 276 14.88 1.81 3.38
C GLN A 276 13.81 2.90 3.42
N ASP A 277 12.52 2.53 3.35
CA ASP A 277 11.43 3.50 3.42
C ASP A 277 11.53 4.34 4.69
N LYS A 278 11.52 5.66 4.56
CA LYS A 278 11.67 6.59 5.69
C LYS A 278 10.61 6.36 6.76
N ARG A 279 9.38 6.02 6.37
CA ARG A 279 8.27 5.80 7.31
C ARG A 279 8.50 4.53 8.10
N TYR A 280 9.01 3.48 7.47
CA TYR A 280 9.46 2.27 8.17
C TYR A 280 10.70 2.53 9.04
N GLN A 281 11.62 3.38 8.62
CA GLN A 281 12.77 3.77 9.45
C GLN A 281 12.34 4.52 10.71
N MET A 282 11.31 5.37 10.62
CA MET A 282 10.72 6.08 11.75
C MET A 282 9.85 5.21 12.65
N ASN A 283 9.17 4.20 12.09
CA ASN A 283 8.34 3.27 12.82
C ASN A 283 8.47 1.86 12.25
N LYS A 284 9.10 0.94 12.99
CA LYS A 284 9.30 -0.45 12.55
C LYS A 284 8.00 -1.26 12.46
N GLU A 285 6.90 -0.74 13.04
CA GLU A 285 5.55 -1.28 12.89
C GLU A 285 4.77 -0.65 11.72
N TYR A 286 5.45 0.09 10.82
CA TYR A 286 4.78 0.72 9.68
C TYR A 286 4.06 -0.31 8.80
N LEU A 287 2.77 -0.03 8.55
CA LEU A 287 1.98 -0.76 7.59
C LEU A 287 2.21 -0.18 6.19
N PHE A 288 2.76 -1.00 5.31
CA PHE A 288 2.95 -0.71 3.91
C PHE A 288 1.61 -0.71 3.17
N LEU A 289 1.40 0.35 2.41
CA LEU A 289 0.32 0.48 1.44
C LEU A 289 0.75 -0.27 0.16
N THR A 290 -0.09 -1.18 -0.33
CA THR A 290 0.15 -1.88 -1.60
C THR A 290 -1.08 -1.78 -2.48
N THR A 291 -0.85 -1.45 -3.75
CA THR A 291 -1.87 -1.35 -4.78
C THR A 291 -1.78 -2.56 -5.70
N ILE A 292 -2.92 -3.18 -6.02
CA ILE A 292 -3.03 -4.30 -6.96
C ILE A 292 -3.97 -3.86 -8.07
N ILE A 293 -3.47 -3.84 -9.31
CA ILE A 293 -4.20 -3.32 -10.46
C ILE A 293 -4.14 -4.27 -11.66
N PRO A 294 -5.20 -4.31 -12.48
CA PRO A 294 -5.18 -5.03 -13.74
C PRO A 294 -4.34 -4.28 -14.79
N GLY A 295 -3.36 -4.95 -15.39
CA GLY A 295 -2.47 -4.35 -16.39
C GLY A 295 -3.15 -3.98 -17.70
N ASN A 296 -4.26 -4.63 -18.04
CA ASN A 296 -5.06 -4.32 -19.23
C ASN A 296 -5.85 -3.00 -19.12
N GLU A 297 -6.01 -2.43 -17.92
CA GLU A 297 -6.62 -1.12 -17.71
C GLU A 297 -5.59 0.03 -17.66
N LEU A 298 -4.29 -0.27 -17.72
CA LEU A 298 -3.27 0.78 -17.84
C LEU A 298 -3.29 1.32 -19.28
N ASP A 299 -3.91 2.50 -19.46
CA ASP A 299 -3.90 3.29 -20.69
C ASP A 299 -2.53 3.19 -21.40
N LYS A 300 -2.52 2.97 -22.72
CA LYS A 300 -1.27 2.92 -23.50
C LYS A 300 -0.64 4.29 -23.66
#